data_AF-A0A2N5RMP5-F1
#
_entry.id   AF-A0A2N5RMP5-F1
#
_cell.length_a   1.000
_cell.length_b   1.000
_cell.length_c   1.000
_cell.angle_alpha   90.00
_cell.angle_beta   90.00
_cell.angle_gamma   90.00
#
_symmetry.space_group_name_H-M   'P 1'
#
loop_
_entity.id
_entity.type
_entity.pdbx_description
1 polymer ?
#
loop_
_entity_poly.entity_id
_entity_poly.type
_entity_poly.pdbx_seq_one_letter_code
_entity_poly.pdbx_strand_id
1 'polypeptide(L)'
;MKILVGSTVSLEEFERVDLFISWLDIIPSNANFSVVGTEKFFIVGRQGKEWKKGYEFGIADVGLKVFVVGGELSLYPEAFYIAKESGAKLLIGFCDVQNFVDFNFIKAKFWAHTQETEVASIALLNFQGKVHNNIYFPLEKTRNRTGIVAEGVAPVFIEFEENSFSSGDYKNV
;
A
#
# COMPACT_ATOMS: atom_id res chain seq x y z
N MET A 1 4.60 3.81 13.53
CA MET A 1 4.65 2.68 12.58
C MET A 1 5.58 3.00 11.42
N LYS A 2 6.48 2.10 11.06
CA LYS A 2 7.45 2.24 9.96
C LYS A 2 7.06 1.35 8.79
N ILE A 3 6.69 1.95 7.66
CA ILE A 3 6.32 1.24 6.42
C ILE A 3 7.42 1.42 5.38
N LEU A 4 7.89 0.32 4.80
CA LEU A 4 8.75 0.35 3.63
C LEU A 4 8.01 -0.24 2.43
N VAL A 5 7.97 0.51 1.33
CA VAL A 5 7.37 0.08 0.06
C VAL A 5 8.47 0.01 -0.99
N GLY A 6 8.69 -1.17 -1.57
CA GLY A 6 9.75 -1.39 -2.57
C GLY A 6 10.41 -2.76 -2.42
N SER A 7 11.58 -2.96 -3.03
CA SER A 7 12.27 -4.27 -3.02
C SER A 7 12.96 -4.57 -1.68
N THR A 8 13.13 -5.85 -1.37
CA THR A 8 13.86 -6.40 -0.20
C THR A 8 15.32 -6.00 -0.17
N VAL A 9 15.96 -5.70 -1.30
CA VAL A 9 17.34 -5.17 -1.30
C VAL A 9 17.43 -3.91 -0.45
N SER A 10 16.38 -3.09 -0.47
CA SER A 10 16.30 -1.87 0.35
C SER A 10 16.21 -2.18 1.85
N LEU A 11 15.71 -3.35 2.27
CA LEU A 11 15.61 -3.72 3.68
C LEU A 11 16.97 -4.00 4.32
N GLU A 12 18.00 -4.34 3.56
CA GLU A 12 19.36 -4.49 4.10
C GLU A 12 19.90 -3.16 4.66
N GLU A 13 19.35 -2.03 4.19
CA GLU A 13 19.71 -0.68 4.64
C GLU A 13 18.92 -0.21 5.87
N PHE A 14 17.86 -0.91 6.29
CA PHE A 14 17.01 -0.53 7.42
C PHE A 14 17.03 -1.57 8.55
N GLU A 15 17.33 -1.13 9.78
CA GLU A 15 17.50 -2.03 10.94
C GLU A 15 16.23 -2.84 11.29
N ARG A 16 15.04 -2.23 11.17
CA ARG A 16 13.75 -2.90 11.41
C ARG A 16 12.57 -2.08 10.90
N VAL A 17 11.63 -2.72 10.21
CA VAL A 17 10.38 -2.10 9.74
C VAL A 17 9.15 -2.82 10.32
N ASP A 18 8.05 -2.09 10.51
CA ASP A 18 6.80 -2.66 11.02
C ASP A 18 6.04 -3.38 9.90
N LEU A 19 5.98 -2.76 8.73
CA LEU A 19 5.30 -3.31 7.56
C LEU A 19 6.16 -3.13 6.30
N PHE A 20 6.45 -4.24 5.63
CA PHE A 20 7.10 -4.25 4.32
C PHE A 20 6.08 -4.55 3.22
N ILE A 21 6.07 -3.78 2.13
CA ILE A 21 5.13 -3.96 1.02
C ILE A 21 5.93 -4.04 -0.28
N SER A 22 5.72 -5.10 -1.07
CA SER A 22 6.51 -5.31 -2.28
C SER A 22 5.84 -6.14 -3.36
N TRP A 23 6.30 -5.97 -4.59
CA TRP A 23 5.92 -6.80 -5.73
C TRP A 23 6.86 -7.99 -5.86
N LEU A 24 6.32 -9.22 -5.81
CA LEU A 24 7.06 -10.49 -5.98
C LEU A 24 8.39 -10.59 -5.22
N ASP A 25 8.38 -10.33 -3.92
CA ASP A 25 9.58 -10.39 -3.11
C ASP A 25 9.52 -11.46 -2.01
N ILE A 26 10.68 -11.83 -1.48
CA ILE A 26 10.81 -12.77 -0.36
C ILE A 26 10.21 -12.12 0.89
N ILE A 27 9.49 -12.90 1.70
CA ILE A 27 9.02 -12.45 3.01
C ILE A 27 10.24 -12.26 3.92
N PRO A 28 10.59 -11.02 4.27
CA PRO A 28 11.83 -10.74 4.96
C PRO A 28 11.68 -10.98 6.47
N SER A 29 12.76 -11.44 7.12
CA SER A 29 12.76 -11.70 8.57
C SER A 29 12.92 -10.44 9.41
N ASN A 30 13.40 -9.34 8.85
CA ASN A 30 13.60 -8.06 9.53
C ASN A 30 12.37 -7.12 9.47
N ALA A 31 11.25 -7.58 8.91
CA ALA A 31 9.96 -6.91 9.00
C ALA A 31 9.03 -7.63 9.99
N ASN A 32 8.31 -6.88 10.84
CA ASN A 32 7.31 -7.48 11.74
C ASN A 32 6.17 -8.12 10.93
N PHE A 33 5.67 -7.40 9.92
CA PHE A 33 4.72 -7.89 8.93
C PHE A 33 5.18 -7.58 7.51
N SER A 34 4.69 -8.35 6.55
CA SER A 34 4.88 -8.05 5.13
C SER A 34 3.60 -8.29 4.32
N VAL A 35 3.44 -7.56 3.22
CA VAL A 35 2.46 -7.82 2.18
C VAL A 35 3.20 -7.86 0.86
N VAL A 36 3.39 -9.05 0.31
CA VAL A 36 4.08 -9.24 -0.98
C VAL A 36 3.11 -9.82 -2.00
N GLY A 37 3.16 -9.39 -3.25
CA GLY A 37 2.14 -9.83 -4.21
C GLY A 37 2.35 -9.44 -5.65
N THR A 38 1.30 -9.67 -6.42
CA THR A 38 1.10 -9.37 -7.85
C THR A 38 -0.37 -9.04 -8.07
N GLU A 39 -0.74 -8.75 -9.32
CA GLU A 39 -2.12 -8.68 -9.74
C GLU A 39 -2.90 -9.99 -9.55
N LYS A 40 -2.22 -11.14 -9.38
CA LYS A 40 -2.88 -12.47 -9.30
C LYS A 40 -3.06 -12.99 -7.88
N PHE A 41 -2.20 -12.58 -6.96
CA PHE A 41 -2.21 -13.06 -5.59
C PHE A 41 -1.40 -12.14 -4.68
N PHE A 42 -1.63 -12.25 -3.38
CA PHE A 42 -0.79 -11.65 -2.36
C PHE A 42 -0.56 -12.64 -1.21
N ILE A 43 0.53 -12.41 -0.49
CA ILE A 43 0.92 -13.13 0.71
C ILE A 43 1.15 -12.11 1.81
N VAL A 44 0.49 -12.32 2.94
CA VAL A 44 0.76 -11.61 4.19
C VAL A 44 1.73 -12.46 4.99
N GLY A 45 2.89 -11.90 5.28
CA GLY A 45 3.91 -12.51 6.12
C GLY A 45 3.95 -11.92 7.51
N ARG A 46 4.48 -12.69 8.46
CA ARG A 46 4.79 -12.25 9.82
C ARG A 46 6.15 -12.81 10.19
N GLN A 47 7.11 -11.93 10.48
CA GLN A 47 8.47 -12.29 10.91
C GLN A 47 9.15 -13.34 10.00
N GLY A 48 9.21 -13.10 8.69
CA GLY A 48 9.86 -14.00 7.75
C GLY A 48 9.04 -15.24 7.33
N LYS A 49 7.81 -15.41 7.83
CA LYS A 49 6.96 -16.58 7.52
C LYS A 49 5.66 -16.17 6.87
N GLU A 50 5.21 -16.96 5.90
CA GLU A 50 3.85 -16.85 5.37
C GLU A 50 2.82 -17.06 6.48
N TRP A 51 1.87 -16.14 6.58
CA TRP A 51 0.77 -16.20 7.54
C TRP A 51 -0.59 -16.34 6.86
N LYS A 52 -0.80 -15.65 5.73
CA LYS A 52 -2.03 -15.71 4.93
C LYS A 52 -1.73 -15.53 3.45
N LYS A 53 -2.50 -16.19 2.60
CA LYS A 53 -2.48 -15.98 1.14
C LYS A 53 -3.87 -15.60 0.65
N GLY A 54 -3.95 -14.70 -0.32
CA GLY A 54 -5.18 -14.32 -1.02
C GLY A 54 -4.95 -14.19 -2.52
N TYR A 55 -6.03 -14.20 -3.28
CA TYR A 55 -5.99 -14.21 -4.76
C TYR A 55 -6.62 -12.95 -5.34
N GLU A 56 -7.85 -12.62 -4.96
CA GLU A 56 -8.53 -11.40 -5.43
C GLU A 56 -8.40 -10.24 -4.44
N PHE A 57 -8.85 -10.46 -3.20
CA PHE A 57 -8.69 -9.50 -2.11
C PHE A 57 -8.63 -10.19 -0.75
N GLY A 58 -8.27 -9.44 0.28
CA GLY A 58 -8.45 -9.87 1.65
C GLY A 58 -8.04 -8.82 2.66
N ILE A 59 -8.51 -9.01 3.89
CA ILE A 59 -8.19 -8.14 5.02
C ILE A 59 -7.17 -8.82 5.91
N ALA A 60 -6.20 -8.04 6.40
CA ALA A 60 -5.22 -8.46 7.39
C ALA A 60 -5.07 -7.40 8.48
N ASP A 61 -4.85 -7.84 9.70
CA ASP A 61 -4.46 -6.96 10.81
C ASP A 61 -2.96 -7.09 11.03
N VAL A 62 -2.22 -6.03 10.71
CA VAL A 62 -0.75 -5.95 10.78
C VAL A 62 -0.30 -4.84 11.73
N GLY A 63 -1.08 -4.62 12.80
CA GLY A 63 -0.97 -3.43 13.66
C GLY A 63 -1.83 -2.26 13.17
N LEU A 64 -2.34 -2.36 11.95
CA LEU A 64 -3.54 -1.67 11.45
C LEU A 64 -4.28 -2.60 10.50
N LYS A 65 -5.58 -2.38 10.35
CA LYS A 65 -6.40 -3.15 9.41
C LYS A 65 -6.08 -2.71 7.97
N VAL A 66 -5.50 -3.63 7.21
CA VAL A 66 -5.14 -3.45 5.79
C VAL A 66 -6.10 -4.23 4.92
N PHE A 67 -6.61 -3.57 3.88
CA PHE A 67 -7.29 -4.23 2.76
C PHE A 67 -6.29 -4.41 1.63
N VAL A 68 -6.06 -5.64 1.18
CA VAL A 68 -5.18 -5.96 0.05
C VAL A 68 -6.05 -6.41 -1.11
N VAL A 69 -5.78 -5.88 -2.31
CA VAL A 69 -6.54 -6.19 -3.52
C VAL A 69 -5.59 -6.31 -4.72
N GLY A 70 -5.82 -7.33 -5.53
CA GLY A 70 -5.11 -7.56 -6.78
C GLY A 70 -6.05 -7.56 -7.97
N GLY A 71 -5.47 -7.51 -9.17
CA GLY A 71 -6.17 -7.83 -10.42
C GLY A 71 -7.18 -6.75 -10.80
N GLU A 72 -8.20 -7.15 -11.55
CA GLU A 72 -9.23 -6.21 -12.04
C GLU A 72 -9.97 -5.52 -10.89
N LEU A 73 -10.20 -6.20 -9.77
CA LEU A 73 -10.92 -5.63 -8.62
C LEU A 73 -10.24 -4.36 -8.08
N SER A 74 -8.90 -4.28 -8.15
CA SER A 74 -8.14 -3.10 -7.72
C SER A 74 -8.43 -1.85 -8.56
N LEU A 75 -9.00 -2.03 -9.76
CA LEU A 75 -9.32 -0.96 -10.70
C LEU A 75 -10.72 -0.37 -10.48
N TYR A 76 -11.54 -1.03 -9.66
CA TYR A 76 -12.93 -0.66 -9.38
C TYR A 76 -13.02 0.20 -8.10
N PRO A 77 -13.76 1.32 -8.12
CA PRO A 77 -14.00 2.15 -6.92
C PRO A 77 -14.48 1.37 -5.69
N GLU A 78 -15.24 0.30 -5.93
CA GLU A 78 -15.81 -0.62 -4.96
C GLU A 78 -14.74 -1.15 -3.98
N ALA A 79 -13.51 -1.36 -4.42
CA ALA A 79 -12.42 -1.79 -3.53
C ALA A 79 -12.18 -0.81 -2.38
N PHE A 80 -12.29 0.50 -2.63
CA PHE A 80 -12.10 1.54 -1.61
C PHE A 80 -13.28 1.60 -0.64
N TYR A 81 -14.52 1.46 -1.13
CA TYR A 81 -15.69 1.43 -0.25
C TYR A 81 -15.72 0.17 0.61
N ILE A 82 -15.39 -1.00 0.04
CA ILE A 82 -15.25 -2.24 0.81
C ILE A 82 -14.16 -2.09 1.88
N ALA A 83 -13.02 -1.50 1.53
CA ALA A 83 -11.97 -1.19 2.49
C ALA A 83 -12.49 -0.29 3.63
N LYS A 84 -13.19 0.80 3.30
CA LYS A 84 -13.80 1.72 4.28
C LYS A 84 -14.81 1.03 5.19
N GLU A 85 -15.76 0.28 4.62
CA GLU A 85 -16.81 -0.44 5.35
C GLU A 85 -16.23 -1.54 6.25
N SER A 86 -15.15 -2.18 5.82
CA SER A 86 -14.42 -3.15 6.64
C SER A 86 -13.63 -2.50 7.79
N GLY A 87 -13.55 -1.17 7.82
CA GLY A 87 -12.78 -0.38 8.78
C GLY A 87 -11.28 -0.40 8.52
N ALA A 88 -10.85 -0.71 7.30
CA ALA A 88 -9.44 -0.67 6.92
C ALA A 88 -8.92 0.77 6.98
N LYS A 89 -7.65 0.91 7.38
CA LYS A 89 -6.94 2.19 7.45
C LYS A 89 -5.97 2.38 6.28
N LEU A 90 -5.64 1.28 5.59
CA LEU A 90 -4.77 1.23 4.44
C LEU A 90 -5.34 0.25 3.41
N LEU A 91 -5.36 0.66 2.15
CA LEU A 91 -5.58 -0.19 0.99
C LEU A 91 -4.26 -0.42 0.26
N ILE A 92 -3.94 -1.67 -0.08
CA ILE A 92 -2.78 -2.03 -0.91
C ILE A 92 -3.29 -2.66 -2.20
N GLY A 93 -3.01 -2.00 -3.32
CA GLY A 93 -3.37 -2.45 -4.66
C GLY A 93 -2.17 -2.99 -5.43
N PHE A 94 -2.34 -4.14 -6.07
CA PHE A 94 -1.38 -4.68 -7.03
C PHE A 94 -1.98 -4.69 -8.43
N CYS A 95 -1.40 -3.91 -9.34
CA CYS A 95 -1.90 -3.78 -10.71
C CYS A 95 -0.78 -4.03 -11.72
N ASP A 96 -1.04 -4.88 -12.71
CA ASP A 96 -0.19 -5.01 -13.90
C ASP A 96 -0.77 -4.13 -15.03
N VAL A 97 0.08 -3.32 -15.66
CA VAL A 97 -0.36 -2.27 -16.59
C VAL A 97 0.53 -2.29 -17.83
N GLN A 98 -0.10 -2.30 -19.00
CA GLN A 98 0.60 -2.46 -20.28
C GLN A 98 0.73 -1.17 -21.10
N ASN A 99 -0.17 -0.19 -20.88
CA ASN A 99 -0.16 1.09 -21.60
C ASN A 99 -0.17 2.30 -20.66
N PHE A 100 0.31 3.42 -21.18
CA PHE A 100 0.53 4.64 -20.40
C PHE A 100 -0.77 5.34 -20.00
N VAL A 101 -1.85 5.19 -20.78
CA VAL A 101 -3.15 5.80 -20.47
C VAL A 101 -3.72 5.17 -19.22
N ASP A 102 -3.78 3.84 -19.18
CA ASP A 102 -4.26 3.08 -18.02
C ASP A 102 -3.36 3.33 -16.81
N PHE A 103 -2.05 3.44 -17.00
CA PHE A 103 -1.12 3.74 -15.92
C PHE A 103 -1.48 5.05 -15.20
N ASN A 104 -1.68 6.13 -15.95
CA ASN A 104 -2.07 7.42 -15.34
C ASN A 104 -3.50 7.40 -14.79
N PHE A 105 -4.40 6.69 -15.46
CA PHE A 105 -5.78 6.57 -15.01
C PHE A 105 -5.90 5.85 -13.66
N ILE A 106 -5.15 4.76 -13.47
CA ILE A 106 -5.11 4.01 -12.21
C ILE A 106 -4.53 4.87 -11.09
N LYS A 107 -3.43 5.59 -11.35
CA LYS A 107 -2.88 6.55 -10.38
C LYS A 107 -3.92 7.58 -9.93
N ALA A 108 -4.61 8.20 -10.90
CA ALA A 108 -5.64 9.19 -10.62
C ALA A 108 -6.82 8.61 -9.82
N LYS A 109 -7.24 7.37 -10.13
CA LYS A 109 -8.28 6.65 -9.38
C LYS A 109 -7.88 6.42 -7.93
N PHE A 110 -6.70 5.85 -7.70
CA PHE A 110 -6.22 5.59 -6.34
C PHE A 110 -6.12 6.88 -5.53
N TRP A 111 -5.57 7.93 -6.13
CA TRP A 111 -5.52 9.24 -5.51
C TRP A 111 -6.91 9.77 -5.16
N ALA A 112 -7.85 9.79 -6.11
CA ALA A 112 -9.18 10.36 -5.93
C ALA A 112 -9.99 9.60 -4.88
N HIS A 113 -10.02 8.27 -4.94
CA HIS A 113 -10.80 7.46 -4.00
C HIS A 113 -10.18 7.42 -2.60
N THR A 114 -8.86 7.63 -2.46
CA THR A 114 -8.26 7.89 -1.14
C THR A 114 -8.83 9.17 -0.51
N GLN A 115 -9.07 10.21 -1.30
CA GLN A 115 -9.67 11.44 -0.77
C GLN A 115 -11.13 11.24 -0.39
N GLU A 116 -11.89 10.54 -1.22
CA GLU A 116 -13.32 10.32 -1.02
C GLU A 116 -13.62 9.39 0.17
N THR A 117 -12.83 8.33 0.33
CA THR A 117 -13.09 7.31 1.36
C THR A 117 -12.35 7.55 2.66
N GLU A 118 -11.39 8.48 2.66
CA GLU A 118 -10.44 8.73 3.75
C GLU A 118 -9.56 7.50 4.11
N VAL A 119 -9.46 6.53 3.19
CA VAL A 119 -8.60 5.36 3.32
C VAL A 119 -7.29 5.64 2.59
N ALA A 120 -6.17 5.65 3.32
CA ALA A 120 -4.84 5.75 2.70
C ALA A 120 -4.63 4.59 1.74
N SER A 121 -3.92 4.79 0.63
CA SER A 121 -3.68 3.74 -0.34
C SER A 121 -2.24 3.68 -0.82
N ILE A 122 -1.79 2.47 -1.11
CA ILE A 122 -0.51 2.16 -1.75
C ILE A 122 -0.83 1.34 -2.99
N ALA A 123 -0.48 1.85 -4.17
CA ALA A 123 -0.60 1.13 -5.44
C ALA A 123 0.79 0.74 -5.93
N LEU A 124 1.03 -0.57 -6.03
CA LEU A 124 2.19 -1.13 -6.72
C LEU A 124 1.77 -1.40 -8.16
N LEU A 125 2.17 -0.49 -9.04
CA LEU A 125 1.83 -0.55 -10.47
C LEU A 125 3.02 -1.11 -11.25
N ASN A 126 2.90 -2.35 -11.71
CA ASN A 126 3.87 -2.93 -12.62
C ASN A 126 3.59 -2.44 -14.04
N PHE A 127 4.34 -1.41 -14.48
CA PHE A 127 4.24 -0.87 -15.83
C PHE A 127 5.36 -1.45 -16.69
N GLN A 128 5.00 -2.35 -17.61
CA GLN A 128 5.94 -2.99 -18.54
C GLN A 128 7.17 -3.62 -17.85
N GLY A 129 6.94 -4.29 -16.70
CA GLY A 129 7.99 -4.95 -15.92
C GLY A 129 8.71 -4.06 -14.92
N LYS A 130 8.35 -2.77 -14.81
CA LYS A 130 8.88 -1.84 -13.80
C LYS A 130 7.82 -1.52 -12.77
N VAL A 131 8.12 -1.74 -11.50
CA VAL A 131 7.19 -1.50 -10.40
C VAL A 131 7.30 -0.05 -9.94
N HIS A 132 6.17 0.65 -9.99
CA HIS A 132 6.01 2.00 -9.46
C HIS A 132 5.27 1.93 -8.13
N ASN A 133 5.91 2.47 -7.09
CA ASN A 133 5.37 2.64 -5.75
C ASN A 133 4.62 3.99 -5.73
N ASN A 134 3.30 3.94 -5.67
CA ASN A 134 2.46 5.13 -5.60
C ASN A 134 1.73 5.13 -4.27
N ILE A 135 1.86 6.20 -3.51
CA ILE A 135 1.42 6.27 -2.11
C ILE A 135 0.59 7.52 -1.92
N TYR A 136 -0.65 7.31 -1.50
CA TYR A 136 -1.66 8.36 -1.37
C TYR A 136 -2.24 8.38 0.04
N PHE A 137 -2.39 9.59 0.57
CA PHE A 137 -2.99 9.87 1.85
C PHE A 137 -4.15 10.87 1.66
N PRO A 138 -5.13 10.90 2.58
CA PRO A 138 -6.12 11.97 2.61
C PRO A 138 -5.44 13.35 2.62
N LEU A 139 -5.95 14.33 1.85
CA LEU A 139 -5.31 15.64 1.61
C LEU A 139 -4.92 16.31 2.93
N GLU A 140 -5.81 16.27 3.91
CA GLU A 140 -5.64 16.88 5.24
C GLU A 140 -4.48 16.28 6.03
N LYS A 141 -4.09 15.04 5.69
CA LYS A 141 -2.98 14.31 6.30
C LYS A 141 -1.64 14.53 5.60
N THR A 142 -1.55 15.41 4.60
CA THR A 142 -0.29 15.69 3.90
C THR A 142 0.13 17.15 4.05
N ARG A 143 1.41 17.40 4.39
CA ARG A 143 1.95 18.78 4.52
C ARG A 143 1.64 19.70 3.34
N ASN A 144 1.76 19.18 2.12
CA ASN A 144 1.54 19.95 0.89
C ASN A 144 0.07 19.98 0.44
N ARG A 145 -0.84 19.29 1.17
CA ARG A 145 -2.26 19.14 0.83
C ARG A 145 -2.52 18.60 -0.57
N THR A 146 -1.57 17.82 -1.11
CA THR A 146 -1.74 17.17 -2.41
C THR A 146 -2.31 15.77 -2.27
N GLY A 147 -2.24 15.16 -1.09
CA GLY A 147 -2.57 13.75 -0.89
C GLY A 147 -1.59 12.77 -1.54
N ILE A 148 -0.55 13.26 -2.22
CA ILE A 148 0.50 12.46 -2.85
C ILE A 148 1.71 12.46 -1.90
N VAL A 149 2.06 11.28 -1.40
CA VAL A 149 3.26 11.09 -0.56
C VAL A 149 4.47 10.73 -1.43
N ALA A 150 4.28 9.79 -2.36
CA ALA A 150 5.33 9.38 -3.28
C ALA A 150 4.73 8.78 -4.55
N GLU A 151 5.40 9.00 -5.69
CA GLU A 151 5.14 8.32 -6.95
C GLU A 151 6.48 8.10 -7.65
N GLY A 152 6.86 6.85 -7.89
CA GLY A 152 8.13 6.55 -8.55
C GLY A 152 8.53 5.09 -8.45
N VAL A 153 9.72 4.77 -8.93
CA VAL A 153 10.28 3.40 -8.88
C VAL A 153 11.18 3.18 -7.67
N ALA A 154 11.61 4.26 -7.01
CA ALA A 154 12.46 4.17 -5.84
C ALA A 154 11.70 3.57 -4.65
N PRO A 155 12.37 2.81 -3.78
CA PRO A 155 11.82 2.41 -2.49
C PRO A 155 11.43 3.65 -1.67
N VAL A 156 10.34 3.55 -0.92
CA VAL A 156 9.82 4.64 -0.08
C VAL A 156 9.70 4.15 1.36
N PHE A 157 10.35 4.87 2.26
CA PHE A 157 10.25 4.66 3.69
C PHE A 157 9.35 5.73 4.31
N ILE A 158 8.35 5.30 5.09
CA ILE A 158 7.37 6.18 5.73
C ILE A 158 7.32 5.86 7.22
N GLU A 159 7.46 6.89 8.05
CA GLU A 159 7.34 6.79 9.49
C GLU A 159 6.12 7.57 9.98
N PHE A 160 5.24 6.87 10.69
CA PHE A 160 4.08 7.44 11.36
C PHE A 160 4.34 7.53 12.86
N GLU A 161 4.02 8.67 13.45
CA GLU A 161 3.85 8.79 14.90
C GLU A 161 2.66 7.92 15.34
N GLU A 162 2.54 7.59 16.64
CA GLU A 162 1.64 6.54 17.21
C GLU A 162 0.13 6.71 16.95
N ASN A 163 -0.25 7.67 16.11
CA ASN A 163 -1.52 8.35 16.17
C ASN A 163 -2.05 8.73 14.77
N SER A 164 -1.23 8.65 13.70
CA SER A 164 -1.60 9.09 12.33
C SER A 164 -2.80 8.37 11.67
N PHE A 165 -3.26 7.24 12.23
CA PHE A 165 -4.40 6.45 11.73
C PHE A 165 -5.67 6.54 12.59
N SER A 166 -5.64 7.23 13.73
CA SER A 166 -6.85 7.50 14.52
C SER A 166 -7.57 8.74 14.01
N SER A 167 -8.88 8.80 14.20
CA SER A 167 -9.71 9.96 13.85
C SER A 167 -9.74 10.89 15.06
N GLY A 168 -9.00 12.00 14.98
CA GLY A 168 -8.96 13.02 16.03
C GLY A 168 -7.57 13.64 16.11
N ASP A 169 -7.43 14.83 15.51
CA ASP A 169 -6.31 15.77 15.63
C ASP A 169 -4.90 15.29 15.26
N TYR A 170 -4.46 15.53 14.02
CA TYR A 170 -3.05 15.38 13.65
C TYR A 170 -2.50 16.56 12.86
N LYS A 171 -1.51 17.22 13.46
CA LYS A 171 -0.52 18.06 12.76
C LYS A 171 0.66 17.16 12.35
N ASN A 172 1.07 17.32 11.09
CA ASN A 172 2.34 16.89 10.50
C ASN A 172 2.51 15.39 10.17
N VAL A 173 2.10 15.01 8.95
CA VAL A 173 2.85 14.04 8.13
C VAL A 173 3.46 14.81 6.97
#